data_AF-A0A2X2T2Q3-F1
#
_entry.id   AF-A0A2X2T2Q3-F1
#
_cell.length_a   1.000
_cell.length_b   1.000
_cell.length_c   1.000
_cell.angle_alpha   90.00
_cell.angle_beta   90.00
_cell.angle_gamma   90.00
#
_symmetry.space_group_name_H-M   'P 1'
#
loop_
_entity.id
_entity.type
_entity.pdbx_description
1 polymer ?
#
loop_
_entity_poly.entity_id
_entity_poly.type
_entity_poly.pdbx_seq_one_letter_code
_entity_poly.pdbx_strand_id
1 'polypeptide(L)' 'MVDVEATNAKLIQRQINIVVEATDSSPEQAEEALNACHRHCKTAIFMLLSGLSAAEASELLAKNQGFIRKALQGLNG' A
#
# COMPACT_ATOMS: atom_id res chain seq x y z
N MET A 1 8.88 -3.75 28.15
CA MET A 1 9.24 -3.25 26.81
C MET A 1 9.64 -4.37 25.83
N VAL A 2 9.56 -5.64 26.21
CA VAL A 2 9.82 -6.79 25.31
C VAL A 2 8.69 -7.00 24.28
N ASP A 3 7.47 -6.58 24.59
CA ASP A 3 6.30 -6.75 23.71
C ASP A 3 6.27 -5.79 22.50
N VAL A 4 7.11 -4.76 22.47
CA VAL A 4 7.10 -3.73 21.41
C VAL A 4 7.64 -4.28 20.10
N GLU A 5 8.71 -5.08 20.15
CA GLU A 5 9.30 -5.70 18.95
C GLU A 5 8.35 -6.71 18.31
N ALA A 6 7.75 -7.58 19.12
CA ALA A 6 6.76 -8.56 18.66
C ALA A 6 5.48 -7.91 18.14
N THR A 7 5.04 -6.82 18.77
CA THR A 7 3.87 -6.04 18.30
C THR A 7 4.16 -5.37 16.97
N ASN A 8 5.35 -4.79 16.80
CA ASN A 8 5.78 -4.22 15.53
C ASN A 8 5.85 -5.30 14.44
N ALA A 9 6.47 -6.45 14.69
CA ALA A 9 6.50 -7.55 13.72
C ALA A 9 5.09 -8.01 13.29
N LYS A 10 4.15 -8.12 14.25
CA LYS A 10 2.75 -8.46 13.95
C LYS A 10 2.03 -7.38 13.13
N LEU A 11 2.28 -6.10 13.43
CA LEU A 11 1.72 -4.98 12.67
C LEU A 11 2.25 -4.98 11.24
N ILE A 12 3.55 -5.19 11.08
CA ILE A 12 4.23 -5.31 9.78
C ILE A 12 3.60 -6.43 8.95
N GLN A 13 3.48 -7.63 9.53
CA GLN A 13 2.89 -8.78 8.83
C GLN A 13 1.43 -8.50 8.46
N ARG A 14 0.67 -7.86 9.34
CA ARG A 14 -0.72 -7.48 9.07
C ARG A 14 -0.81 -6.52 7.89
N GLN A 15 0.08 -5.53 7.78
CA GLN A 15 0.12 -4.61 6.65
C GLN A 15 0.38 -5.36 5.33
N ILE A 16 1.35 -6.28 5.32
CA ILE A 16 1.65 -7.12 4.15
C ILE A 16 0.42 -7.91 3.73
N ASN A 17 -0.23 -8.60 4.68
CA ASN A 17 -1.42 -9.41 4.40
C ASN A 17 -2.57 -8.57 3.82
N ILE A 18 -2.81 -7.37 4.36
CA ILE A 18 -3.83 -6.44 3.84
C ILE A 18 -3.56 -6.07 2.38
N VAL A 19 -2.29 -5.81 2.04
CA VAL A 19 -1.92 -5.46 0.66
C VAL A 19 -2.10 -6.67 -0.26
N VAL A 20 -1.57 -7.83 0.12
CA VAL A 20 -1.73 -9.09 -0.63
C VAL A 20 -3.20 -9.40 -0.91
N GLU A 21 -4.07 -9.33 0.12
CA GLU A 21 -5.50 -9.62 -0.02
C GLU A 21 -6.21 -8.61 -0.93
N ALA A 22 -5.77 -7.35 -0.95
CA ALA A 22 -6.39 -6.30 -1.75
C ALA A 22 -5.91 -6.28 -3.22
N THR A 23 -4.74 -6.85 -3.51
CA THR A 23 -4.08 -6.74 -4.82
C THR A 23 -3.77 -8.07 -5.48
N ASP A 24 -4.06 -9.20 -4.83
CA ASP A 24 -3.69 -10.55 -5.26
C ASP A 24 -2.20 -10.70 -5.60
N SER A 25 -1.34 -9.90 -4.96
CA SER A 25 0.11 -9.89 -5.20
C SER A 25 0.85 -10.89 -4.33
N SER A 26 2.13 -11.13 -4.61
CA SER A 26 2.97 -11.90 -3.69
C SER A 26 3.28 -11.11 -2.40
N PRO A 27 3.60 -11.79 -1.27
CA PRO A 27 4.07 -11.13 -0.06
C PRO A 27 5.32 -10.27 -0.28
N GLU A 28 6.24 -10.70 -1.14
CA GLU A 28 7.45 -9.95 -1.49
C GLU A 28 7.09 -8.64 -2.19
N GLN A 29 6.20 -8.69 -3.19
CA GLN A 29 5.73 -7.49 -3.88
C GLN A 29 4.99 -6.52 -2.95
N ALA A 30 4.18 -7.06 -2.03
CA ALA A 30 3.49 -6.27 -1.03
C ALA A 30 4.47 -5.60 -0.05
N GLU A 31 5.51 -6.30 0.38
CA GLU A 31 6.56 -5.75 1.24
C GLU A 31 7.37 -4.66 0.52
N GLU A 32 7.77 -4.88 -0.73
CA GLU A 32 8.44 -3.87 -1.56
C GLU A 32 7.59 -2.62 -1.72
N ALA A 33 6.30 -2.78 -2.05
CA ALA A 33 5.37 -1.67 -2.20
C ALA A 33 5.19 -0.90 -0.89
N LEU A 34 5.03 -1.61 0.25
CA LEU A 34 4.94 -0.98 1.57
C LEU A 34 6.22 -0.22 1.91
N ASN A 35 7.39 -0.79 1.65
CA ASN A 35 8.66 -0.12 1.93
C ASN A 35 8.83 1.14 1.06
N ALA A 36 8.46 1.07 -0.22
CA ALA A 36 8.52 2.19 -1.15
C ALA A 36 7.62 3.38 -0.74
N CYS A 37 6.52 3.13 -0.04
CA CYS A 37 5.58 4.16 0.42
C CYS A 37 5.59 4.37 1.94
N HIS A 38 6.72 4.13 2.62
CA HIS A 38 6.88 4.32 4.08
C HIS A 38 5.79 3.64 4.92
N ARG A 39 5.38 2.45 4.48
CA ARG A 39 4.35 1.57 5.06
C ARG A 39 2.94 2.13 5.06
N HIS A 40 2.65 3.05 4.15
CA HIS A 40 1.30 3.53 3.91
C HIS A 40 0.47 2.54 3.05
N CYS A 41 -0.29 1.64 3.69
CA CYS A 41 -1.01 0.55 3.00
C CYS A 41 -1.87 1.01 1.82
N LYS A 42 -2.59 2.12 1.94
CA LYS A 42 -3.43 2.60 0.83
C LYS A 42 -2.62 2.99 -0.41
N THR A 43 -1.44 3.58 -0.19
CA THR A 43 -0.54 3.94 -1.29
C THR A 43 0.06 2.68 -1.89
N ALA A 44 0.50 1.70 -1.09
CA ALA A 44 0.99 0.42 -1.58
C ALA A 44 -0.05 -0.33 -2.43
N ILE A 45 -1.30 -0.42 -1.94
CA ILE A 45 -2.41 -1.03 -2.68
C ILE A 45 -2.63 -0.31 -4.01
N PHE A 46 -2.73 1.02 -3.98
CA PHE A 46 -2.93 1.79 -5.21
C PHE A 46 -1.77 1.62 -6.19
N MET A 47 -0.53 1.66 -5.70
CA MET A 47 0.69 1.48 -6.48
C MET A 47 0.70 0.16 -7.25
N LEU A 48 0.36 -0.95 -6.57
CA LEU A 48 0.28 -2.28 -7.20
C LEU A 48 -0.88 -2.40 -8.18
N LEU A 49 -2.05 -1.81 -7.88
CA LEU A 49 -3.20 -1.85 -8.77
C LEU A 49 -3.05 -0.96 -10.01
N SER A 50 -2.33 0.16 -9.91
CA SER A 50 -2.15 1.12 -10.99
C SER A 50 -0.85 0.96 -11.76
N GLY A 51 0.12 0.20 -11.24
CA GLY A 51 1.46 0.06 -11.83
C GLY A 51 2.30 1.34 -11.80
N LEU A 52 1.98 2.28 -10.91
CA LEU A 52 2.67 3.57 -10.81
C LEU A 52 3.83 3.50 -9.81
N SER A 53 4.71 4.51 -9.82
CA SER A 53 5.69 4.67 -8.75
C SER A 53 5.05 5.11 -7.43
N ALA A 54 5.74 4.91 -6.31
CA ALA A 54 5.25 5.33 -4.98
C ALA A 54 4.95 6.84 -4.90
N ALA A 55 5.73 7.67 -5.60
CA ALA A 55 5.54 9.12 -5.64
C ALA A 55 4.25 9.48 -6.38
N GLU A 56 4.07 8.97 -7.60
CA GLU A 56 2.86 9.20 -8.41
C GLU A 56 1.61 8.66 -7.73
N ALA A 57 1.70 7.45 -7.16
CA ALA A 57 0.63 6.83 -6.40
C ALA A 57 0.22 7.69 -5.21
N SER A 58 1.19 8.20 -4.44
CA SER A 58 0.95 9.07 -3.30
C SER A 58 0.25 10.37 -3.71
N GLU A 59 0.74 11.04 -4.75
CA GLU A 59 0.15 12.29 -5.24
C GLU A 59 -1.28 12.11 -5.74
N LEU A 60 -1.53 11.11 -6.59
CA LEU A 60 -2.85 10.86 -7.15
C LEU A 60 -3.83 10.42 -6.07
N LEU A 61 -3.38 9.61 -5.12
CA LEU A 61 -4.20 9.19 -4.00
C LEU A 61 -4.53 10.37 -3.08
N ALA A 62 -3.59 11.28 -2.84
CA ALA A 62 -3.82 12.51 -2.09
C ALA A 62 -4.83 13.44 -2.77
N LYS A 63 -4.70 13.65 -4.10
CA LYS A 63 -5.68 14.39 -4.92
C LYS A 63 -7.09 13.80 -4.83
N ASN A 64 -7.17 12.48 -4.67
CA ASN A 64 -8.42 11.74 -4.51
C ASN A 64 -8.79 11.46 -3.04
N GLN A 65 -8.25 12.23 -2.08
CA GLN A 65 -8.57 12.15 -0.64
C GLN A 65 -8.39 10.75 -0.03
N GLY A 66 -7.45 9.95 -0.53
CA GLY A 66 -7.22 8.60 -0.02
C GLY A 66 -8.20 7.54 -0.53
N PHE A 67 -9.06 7.86 -1.50
CA PHE A 67 -10.02 6.91 -2.08
C PHE A 67 -9.42 6.19 -3.30
N ILE A 68 -8.91 4.97 -3.08
CA ILE A 68 -8.28 4.13 -4.11
C ILE A 68 -9.18 3.97 -5.34
N ARG A 69 -10.46 3.64 -5.15
CA ARG A 69 -11.41 3.45 -6.27
C ARG A 69 -11.60 4.71 -7.11
N LYS A 70 -11.65 5.90 -6.48
CA LYS A 70 -11.77 7.17 -7.22
C LYS A 70 -10.48 7.47 -7.99
N ALA A 71 -9.32 7.25 -7.35
CA ALA A 71 -8.02 7.43 -7.98
C ALA A 71 -7.83 6.51 -9.21
N LEU A 72 -8.25 5.24 -9.11
CA LEU A 72 -8.22 4.30 -10.24
C LEU A 72 -9.14 4.71 -11.39
N GLN A 73 -10.34 5.23 -11.08
CA GLN A 73 -11.25 5.75 -12.11
C GLN A 73 -10.65 6.95 -12.84
N GLY A 74 -9.90 7.81 -12.14
CA GLY A 74 -9.22 8.96 -12.73
C GLY A 74 -8.05 8.60 -13.66
N LEU A 75 -7.56 7.36 -13.67
CA LEU A 75 -6.52 6.90 -14.61
C LEU A 75 -7.07 6.49 -15.98
N ASN A 76 -8.36 6.11 -16.04
CA ASN A 76 -9.01 5.65 -17.26
C ASN A 76 -9.79 6.76 -17.98
N GLY A 77 -9.48 8.03 -17.68
CA GLY A 77 -10.16 9.23 -18.20
C GLY A 77 -9.40 9.88 -19.34
#